data_AF-H5SU99-F1
#
_entry.id   AF-H5SU99-F1
#
_cell.length_a   1.000
_cell.length_b   1.000
_cell.length_c   1.000
_cell.angle_alpha   90.00
_cell.angle_beta   90.00
_cell.angle_gamma   90.00
#
_symmetry.space_group_name_H-M   'P 1'
#
loop_
_entity.id
_entity.type
_entity.pdbx_description
1 polymer ?
#
loop_
_entity_poly.entity_id
_entity_poly.type
_entity_poly.pdbx_seq_one_letter_code
_entity_poly.pdbx_strand_id
1 'polypeptide(L)'
;MLLQMLILPLGQGAKPLVTWGMKYLHIGSYLLLLLFVGINYRERALWVMALGMLSNFLVITVNGGHMPASLDALRAAGRAATVEALLTDGVSGNVMLMGEATKLNFLGDIFWLPSWVPWANAFSIGDLLLGVGVIWLLVKKPDG
;
A
#
# COMPACT_ATOMS: atom_id res chain seq x y z
N MET A 1 3.56 -2.06 19.29
CA MET A 1 2.76 -3.29 19.14
C MET A 1 1.84 -3.57 20.33
N LEU A 2 2.30 -3.55 21.59
CA LEU A 2 1.44 -3.80 22.77
C LEU A 2 0.29 -2.78 22.94
N LEU A 3 0.53 -1.50 22.65
CA LEU A 3 -0.51 -0.46 22.71
C LEU A 3 -1.60 -0.61 21.64
N GLN A 4 -1.29 -1.19 20.49
CA GLN A 4 -2.28 -1.41 19.42
C GLN A 4 -3.25 -2.56 19.74
N MET A 5 -2.80 -3.57 20.50
CA MET A 5 -3.65 -4.66 20.96
C MET A 5 -4.72 -4.20 21.96
N LEU A 6 -4.51 -3.05 22.61
CA LEU A 6 -5.47 -2.46 23.54
C LEU A 6 -6.58 -1.66 22.85
N ILE A 7 -6.36 -1.27 21.58
CA ILE A 7 -7.17 -0.35 20.79
C ILE A 7 -8.06 -1.09 19.78
N LEU A 8 -7.56 -2.20 19.23
CA LEU A 8 -8.29 -2.99 18.24
C LEU A 8 -9.18 -4.03 18.94
N PRO A 9 -10.51 -4.04 18.73
CA PRO A 9 -11.32 -5.15 19.22
C PRO A 9 -10.90 -6.42 18.47
N LEU A 10 -10.25 -7.35 19.18
CA LEU A 10 -10.07 -8.73 18.74
C LEU A 10 -11.44 -9.41 18.80
N GLY A 11 -12.28 -9.14 17.81
CA GLY A 11 -13.57 -9.80 17.66
C GLY A 11 -14.71 -8.84 17.34
N GLN A 12 -15.58 -9.29 16.44
CA GLN A 12 -16.84 -8.63 16.11
C GLN A 12 -17.73 -8.62 17.37
N GLY A 13 -17.83 -7.48 18.04
CA GLY A 13 -18.76 -7.25 19.15
C GLY A 13 -18.17 -6.80 20.50
N ALA A 14 -16.84 -6.68 20.64
CA ALA A 14 -16.26 -6.23 21.91
C ALA A 14 -16.29 -4.69 22.04
N LYS A 15 -16.98 -4.19 23.07
CA LYS A 15 -16.99 -2.76 23.42
C LYS A 15 -15.63 -2.34 24.00
N PRO A 16 -15.02 -1.22 23.55
CA PRO A 16 -13.77 -0.72 24.12
C PRO A 16 -13.91 -0.42 25.62
N LEU A 17 -12.99 -0.93 26.44
CA LEU A 17 -13.01 -0.79 27.91
C LEU A 17 -12.72 0.65 28.39
N VAL A 18 -12.17 1.53 27.55
CA VAL A 18 -11.83 2.92 27.93
C VAL A 18 -12.14 3.88 26.78
N THR A 19 -13.28 4.56 26.86
CA THR A 19 -13.81 5.43 25.79
C THR A 19 -13.35 6.90 25.88
N TRP A 20 -12.61 7.27 26.92
CA TRP A 20 -12.14 8.64 27.15
C TRP A 20 -10.60 8.67 27.22
N GLY A 21 -9.98 9.24 26.18
CA GLY A 21 -8.52 9.39 26.07
C GLY A 21 -7.91 8.86 24.76
N MET A 22 -8.60 7.94 24.07
CA MET A 22 -8.07 7.29 22.85
C MET A 22 -7.79 8.26 21.70
N LYS A 23 -8.60 9.31 21.51
CA LYS A 23 -8.39 10.28 20.42
C LYS A 23 -7.07 11.04 20.59
N TYR A 24 -6.76 11.49 21.80
CA TYR A 24 -5.53 12.22 22.10
C TYR A 24 -4.31 11.31 22.09
N LEU A 25 -4.44 10.06 22.56
CA LEU A 25 -3.36 9.08 22.49
C LEU A 25 -3.05 8.67 21.03
N HIS A 26 -4.09 8.56 20.19
CA HIS A 26 -3.94 8.34 18.76
C HIS A 26 -3.29 9.52 18.05
N ILE A 27 -3.77 10.74 18.29
CA ILE A 27 -3.16 11.93 17.70
C ILE A 27 -1.72 12.08 18.18
N GLY A 28 -1.45 11.83 19.46
CA GLY A 28 -0.10 11.84 20.03
C GLY A 28 0.82 10.80 19.41
N SER A 29 0.33 9.59 19.11
CA SER A 29 1.13 8.57 18.44
C SER A 29 1.43 8.92 16.98
N TYR A 30 0.47 9.51 16.25
CA TYR A 30 0.70 10.05 14.92
C TYR A 30 1.72 11.20 14.91
N LEU A 31 1.65 12.12 15.89
CA LEU A 31 2.61 13.21 16.02
C LEU A 31 4.02 12.70 16.35
N LEU A 32 4.17 11.71 17.22
CA LEU A 32 5.46 11.07 17.50
C LEU A 32 6.03 10.37 16.26
N LEU A 33 5.18 9.76 15.44
CA LEU A 33 5.59 9.12 14.20
C LEU A 33 6.05 10.14 13.15
N LEU A 34 5.31 11.24 13.00
CA LEU A 34 5.70 12.36 12.14
C LEU A 34 6.99 13.03 12.63
N LEU A 35 7.16 13.20 13.94
CA LEU A 35 8.39 13.71 14.54
C LEU A 35 9.56 12.75 14.29
N PHE A 36 9.34 11.44 14.42
CA PHE A 36 10.35 10.42 14.11
C PHE A 36 10.74 10.47 12.63
N VAL A 37 9.80 10.58 11.71
CA VAL A 37 10.08 10.74 10.27
C VAL A 37 10.82 12.06 10.01
N GLY A 38 10.42 13.15 10.66
CA GLY A 38 11.06 14.46 10.55
C GLY A 38 12.48 14.50 11.13
N ILE A 39 12.75 13.78 12.22
CA ILE A 39 14.09 13.63 12.80
C ILE A 39 14.96 12.76 11.89
N ASN A 40 14.37 11.75 11.25
CA ASN A 40 15.04 10.85 10.30
C ASN A 40 14.98 11.33 8.84
N TYR A 41 14.75 12.63 8.59
CA TYR A 41 14.64 13.18 7.22
C TYR A 41 15.90 12.99 6.36
N ARG A 42 17.05 12.68 6.98
CA ARG A 42 18.30 12.38 6.28
C ARG A 42 18.31 10.96 5.70
N GLU A 43 17.34 10.13 6.06
CA GLU A 43 17.22 8.77 5.57
C GLU A 43 16.66 8.75 4.16
N ARG A 44 17.56 8.62 3.19
CA ARG A 44 17.23 8.52 1.77
C ARG A 44 16.26 7.38 1.46
N ALA A 45 16.31 6.29 2.23
CA ALA A 45 15.37 5.17 2.13
C ALA A 45 13.91 5.62 2.38
N LEU A 46 13.67 6.53 3.34
CA LEU A 46 12.34 7.07 3.61
C LEU A 46 11.82 7.91 2.43
N TRP A 47 12.70 8.68 1.78
CA TRP A 47 12.34 9.44 0.59
C TRP A 47 11.96 8.55 -0.60
N VAL A 48 12.67 7.44 -0.81
CA VAL A 48 12.32 6.47 -1.86
C VAL A 48 10.93 5.88 -1.60
N MET A 49 10.63 5.49 -0.36
CA MET A 49 9.30 5.00 0.01
C MET A 49 8.21 6.07 -0.16
N ALA A 50 8.50 7.31 0.25
CA ALA A 50 7.56 8.43 0.12
C ALA A 50 7.22 8.72 -1.36
N LEU A 51 8.21 8.65 -2.25
CA LEU A 51 7.99 8.79 -3.69
C LEU A 51 7.12 7.65 -4.25
N GLY A 52 7.37 6.41 -3.83
CA GLY A 52 6.54 5.27 -4.21
C GLY A 52 5.08 5.42 -3.74
N MET A 53 4.90 5.80 -2.48
CA MET A 53 3.59 6.06 -1.90
C MET A 53 2.85 7.21 -2.60
N LEU A 54 3.55 8.32 -2.86
CA LEU A 54 2.96 9.48 -3.56
C LEU A 54 2.57 9.12 -4.99
N SER A 55 3.39 8.34 -5.69
CA SER A 55 3.07 7.82 -7.03
C SER A 55 1.75 7.05 -7.01
N ASN A 56 1.62 6.04 -6.14
CA ASN A 56 0.41 5.22 -6.05
C ASN A 56 -0.80 6.05 -5.63
N PHE A 57 -0.62 6.94 -4.65
CA PHE A 57 -1.68 7.84 -4.21
C PHE A 57 -2.20 8.73 -5.34
N LEU A 58 -1.30 9.31 -6.15
CA LEU A 58 -1.69 10.13 -7.30
C LEU A 58 -2.47 9.30 -8.33
N VAL A 59 -1.98 8.13 -8.70
CA VAL A 59 -2.67 7.22 -9.65
C VAL A 59 -4.08 6.89 -9.15
N ILE A 60 -4.19 6.45 -7.90
CA ILE A 60 -5.48 6.09 -7.29
C ILE A 60 -6.42 7.31 -7.28
N THR A 61 -5.93 8.49 -6.90
CA THR A 61 -6.76 9.70 -6.78
C THR A 61 -7.28 10.17 -8.14
N VAL A 62 -6.44 10.18 -9.18
CA VAL A 62 -6.87 10.65 -10.52
C VAL A 62 -7.77 9.66 -11.25
N ASN A 63 -7.81 8.40 -10.80
CA ASN A 63 -8.68 7.33 -11.31
C ASN A 63 -9.89 7.07 -10.40
N GLY A 64 -10.28 8.04 -9.55
CA GLY A 64 -11.51 7.95 -8.77
C GLY A 64 -11.46 6.96 -7.61
N GLY A 65 -10.27 6.72 -7.05
CA GLY A 65 -10.07 5.82 -5.90
C GLY A 65 -9.64 4.40 -6.28
N HIS A 66 -9.36 4.13 -7.55
CA HIS A 66 -8.99 2.79 -8.03
C HIS A 66 -7.61 2.78 -8.67
N MET A 67 -6.89 1.68 -8.49
CA MET A 67 -5.61 1.42 -9.13
C MET A 67 -5.84 0.74 -10.49
N PRO A 68 -5.42 1.34 -11.62
CA PRO A 68 -5.47 0.65 -12.91
C PRO A 68 -4.51 -0.53 -12.91
N ALA A 69 -5.00 -1.72 -13.25
CA ALA A 69 -4.17 -2.92 -13.37
C ALA A 69 -4.20 -3.52 -14.78
N SER A 70 -3.01 -3.94 -15.23
CA SER A 70 -2.85 -4.64 -16.50
C SER A 70 -3.46 -6.03 -16.42
N LEU A 71 -4.32 -6.34 -17.39
CA LEU A 71 -4.95 -7.64 -17.51
C LEU A 71 -3.91 -8.76 -17.71
N ASP A 72 -2.87 -8.47 -18.49
CA ASP A 72 -1.80 -9.43 -18.77
C ASP A 72 -0.92 -9.68 -17.55
N ALA A 73 -0.64 -8.65 -16.76
CA ALA A 73 0.08 -8.79 -15.50
C ALA A 73 -0.70 -9.66 -14.49
N LEU A 74 -2.01 -9.42 -14.36
CA LEU A 74 -2.87 -10.21 -13.48
C LEU A 74 -3.01 -11.67 -13.95
N ARG A 75 -3.11 -11.91 -15.26
CA ARG A 75 -3.09 -13.27 -15.84
C ARG A 75 -1.78 -13.98 -15.53
N ALA A 76 -0.65 -13.31 -15.75
CA ALA A 76 0.67 -13.88 -15.48
C ALA A 76 0.92 -14.14 -13.98
N ALA A 77 0.29 -13.35 -13.11
CA ALA A 77 0.26 -13.58 -11.66
C ALA A 77 -0.71 -14.68 -11.21
N GLY A 78 -1.47 -15.30 -12.11
CA GLY A 78 -2.44 -16.35 -11.78
C GLY A 78 -3.71 -15.84 -11.11
N ARG A 79 -4.05 -14.55 -11.23
CA ARG A 79 -5.23 -13.92 -10.60
C ARG A 79 -6.50 -14.07 -11.45
N ALA A 80 -6.84 -15.30 -11.82
CA ALA A 80 -7.95 -15.59 -12.74
C ALA A 80 -9.31 -15.02 -12.28
N ALA A 81 -9.65 -15.16 -10.99
CA ALA A 81 -10.90 -14.63 -10.45
C ALA A 81 -10.97 -13.09 -10.51
N THR A 82 -9.85 -12.41 -10.27
CA THR A 82 -9.77 -10.94 -10.39
C THR A 82 -9.90 -10.50 -11.84
N VAL A 83 -9.26 -11.23 -12.77
CA VAL A 83 -9.37 -11.00 -14.21
C VAL A 83 -10.82 -11.12 -14.68
N GLU A 84 -11.55 -12.14 -14.24
CA GLU A 84 -12.95 -12.35 -14.60
C GLU A 84 -13.86 -11.23 -14.07
N ALA A 85 -13.68 -10.82 -12.81
CA ALA A 85 -14.41 -9.70 -12.22
C ALA A 85 -14.12 -8.38 -12.97
N LEU A 86 -12.86 -8.11 -13.30
CA LEU A 86 -12.47 -6.90 -14.03
C LEU A 86 -13.04 -6.87 -15.46
N LEU A 87 -13.17 -8.01 -16.13
CA LEU A 87 -13.78 -8.08 -17.46
C LEU A 87 -15.30 -7.91 -17.44
N THR A 88 -15.94 -8.29 -16.33
CA THR A 88 -17.40 -8.24 -16.19
C THR A 88 -17.87 -6.88 -15.67
N ASP A 89 -17.24 -6.39 -14.61
CA ASP A 89 -17.68 -5.21 -13.85
C ASP A 89 -16.78 -3.98 -14.07
N GLY A 90 -15.63 -4.15 -14.73
CA GLY A 90 -14.63 -3.10 -14.91
C GLY A 90 -13.81 -2.77 -13.66
N VAL A 91 -14.25 -3.21 -12.48
CA VAL A 91 -13.65 -2.93 -11.17
C VAL A 91 -13.70 -4.19 -10.29
N SER A 92 -12.65 -4.42 -9.51
CA SER A 92 -12.57 -5.48 -8.51
C SER A 92 -11.85 -4.97 -7.27
N GLY A 93 -12.59 -4.74 -6.18
CA GLY A 93 -12.04 -4.14 -4.97
C GLY A 93 -11.49 -2.73 -5.21
N ASN A 94 -10.21 -2.52 -4.92
CA ASN A 94 -9.50 -1.25 -5.16
C ASN A 94 -8.82 -1.18 -6.53
N VAL A 95 -9.06 -2.16 -7.40
CA VAL A 95 -8.42 -2.26 -8.72
C VAL A 95 -9.46 -2.06 -9.82
N MET A 96 -9.09 -1.38 -10.90
CA MET A 96 -9.91 -1.25 -12.10
C MET A 96 -9.16 -1.71 -13.35
N LEU A 97 -9.90 -2.07 -14.39
CA LEU A 97 -9.31 -2.52 -15.65
C LEU A 97 -8.55 -1.36 -16.31
N MET A 98 -7.26 -1.56 -16.56
CA MET A 98 -6.44 -0.58 -17.26
C MET A 98 -6.86 -0.45 -18.72
N GLY A 99 -7.02 0.78 -19.21
CA GLY A 99 -7.42 1.06 -20.59
C GLY A 99 -7.24 2.54 -20.96
N GLU A 100 -7.88 2.97 -22.05
CA GLU A 100 -7.79 4.37 -22.53
C GLU A 100 -8.48 5.38 -21.59
N ALA A 101 -9.47 4.93 -20.83
CA ALA A 101 -10.18 5.75 -19.86
C ALA A 101 -9.40 5.96 -18.55
N THR A 102 -8.37 5.14 -18.29
CA THR A 102 -7.54 5.24 -17.08
C THR A 102 -6.34 6.15 -17.31
N LYS A 103 -5.95 6.88 -16.26
CA LYS A 103 -4.87 7.86 -16.28
C LYS A 103 -3.64 7.29 -15.58
N LEU A 104 -2.46 7.73 -16.02
CA LEU A 104 -1.17 7.33 -15.43
C LEU A 104 -0.92 5.81 -15.44
N ASN A 105 -1.37 5.12 -16.50
CA ASN A 105 -1.27 3.66 -16.63
C ASN A 105 0.15 3.11 -16.44
N PHE A 106 1.17 3.87 -16.85
CA PHE A 106 2.58 3.49 -16.66
C PHE A 106 3.01 3.42 -15.19
N LEU A 107 2.27 4.06 -14.27
CA LEU A 107 2.46 3.97 -12.82
C LEU A 107 1.45 3.00 -12.17
N GLY A 108 0.55 2.40 -12.94
CA GLY A 108 -0.40 1.39 -12.47
C GLY A 108 0.25 0.03 -12.24
N ASP A 109 -0.56 -0.99 -12.01
CA ASP A 109 -0.08 -2.36 -11.78
C ASP A 109 0.26 -3.02 -13.12
N ILE A 110 1.48 -2.76 -13.60
CA ILE A 110 1.99 -3.24 -14.89
C ILE A 110 2.97 -4.42 -14.75
N PHE A 111 3.57 -4.60 -13.56
CA PHE A 111 4.47 -5.72 -13.28
C PHE A 111 3.70 -6.87 -12.66
N TRP A 112 4.29 -8.06 -12.69
CA TRP A 112 3.71 -9.25 -12.07
C TRP A 112 4.78 -10.07 -11.36
N LEU A 113 4.36 -10.72 -10.27
CA LEU A 113 5.09 -11.85 -9.73
C LEU A 113 4.57 -13.13 -10.39
N PRO A 114 5.45 -14.07 -10.80
CA PRO A 114 5.03 -15.33 -11.39
C PRO A 114 4.08 -16.12 -10.48
N SER A 115 3.11 -16.81 -11.07
CA SER A 115 2.08 -17.57 -10.33
C SER A 115 2.59 -18.63 -9.35
N TRP A 116 3.85 -19.08 -9.48
CA TRP A 116 4.48 -20.02 -8.54
C TRP A 116 4.98 -19.36 -7.25
N VAL A 117 5.04 -18.02 -7.19
CA VAL A 117 5.40 -17.28 -5.98
C VAL A 117 4.19 -17.22 -5.04
N PRO A 118 4.34 -17.56 -3.75
CA PRO A 118 3.27 -17.37 -2.77
C PRO A 118 2.77 -15.92 -2.78
N TRP A 119 1.44 -15.75 -2.83
CA TRP A 119 0.79 -14.44 -2.92
C TRP A 119 1.12 -13.61 -4.18
N ALA A 120 1.58 -14.27 -5.26
CA ALA A 120 1.82 -13.64 -6.57
C ALA A 120 0.70 -12.65 -6.94
N ASN A 121 1.07 -11.44 -7.32
CA ASN A 121 0.12 -10.41 -7.72
C ASN A 121 0.73 -9.50 -8.78
N ALA A 122 -0.12 -8.70 -9.41
CA ALA A 122 0.35 -7.53 -10.14
C ALA A 122 0.81 -6.45 -9.14
N PHE A 123 1.77 -5.63 -9.54
CA PHE A 123 2.28 -4.53 -8.72
C PHE A 123 2.79 -3.37 -9.58
N SER A 124 2.88 -2.20 -8.98
CA SER A 124 3.21 -0.94 -9.65
C SER A 124 4.68 -0.52 -9.50
N ILE A 125 5.06 0.53 -10.22
CA ILE A 125 6.34 1.23 -9.98
C ILE A 125 6.41 1.77 -8.55
N GLY A 126 5.31 2.26 -7.99
CA GLY A 126 5.29 2.77 -6.62
C GLY A 126 5.49 1.66 -5.59
N ASP A 127 4.96 0.46 -5.82
CA ASP A 127 5.19 -0.71 -4.97
C ASP A 127 6.65 -1.17 -5.04
N LEU A 128 7.27 -1.09 -6.22
CA LEU A 128 8.70 -1.37 -6.38
C LEU A 128 9.55 -0.38 -5.58
N LEU A 129 9.24 0.91 -5.64
CA LEU A 129 9.93 1.94 -4.86
C LEU A 129 9.74 1.71 -3.35
N LEU A 130 8.52 1.37 -2.91
CA LEU A 130 8.26 1.00 -1.53
C LEU A 130 9.11 -0.21 -1.11
N GLY A 131 9.12 -1.28 -1.89
CA GLY A 131 9.91 -2.48 -1.63
C GLY A 131 11.41 -2.19 -1.56
N VAL A 132 11.95 -1.43 -2.51
CA VAL A 132 13.36 -1.01 -2.53
C VAL A 132 13.70 -0.16 -1.32
N GLY A 133 12.83 0.78 -0.95
CA GLY A 133 13.04 1.63 0.22
C GLY A 133 13.03 0.84 1.53
N VAL A 134 12.16 -0.17 1.66
CA VAL A 134 12.16 -1.11 2.80
C VAL A 134 13.46 -1.91 2.85
N ILE A 135 13.88 -2.51 1.73
CA ILE A 135 15.14 -3.28 1.66
C ILE A 135 16.33 -2.40 2.02
N TRP A 136 16.39 -1.18 1.48
CA TRP A 136 17.47 -0.23 1.81
C TRP A 136 17.48 0.09 3.30
N LEU A 137 16.32 0.37 3.90
CA LEU A 137 16.23 0.64 5.33
C LEU A 137 16.70 -0.56 6.17
N LEU A 138 16.38 -1.79 5.76
CA LEU A 138 16.75 -3.00 6.48
C LEU A 138 18.24 -3.38 6.32
N VAL A 139 18.81 -3.16 5.14
CA VAL A 139 20.23 -3.46 4.87
C VAL A 139 21.14 -2.38 5.44
N LYS A 140 20.62 -1.16 5.67
CA LYS A 140 21.35 -0.11 6.37
C LYS A 140 21.65 -0.59 7.80
N LYS A 141 22.91 -0.93 8.04
CA LYS A 141 23.42 -1.28 9.37
C LYS A 141 23.16 -0.07 10.30
N PRO A 142 22.68 -0.29 11.54
CA PRO A 142 22.65 0.80 12.51
C PRO A 142 24.08 1.28 12.71
N ASP A 143 24.30 2.57 12.43
CA ASP A 143 25.56 3.23 12.76
C ASP A 143 25.68 3.16 14.29
N GLY A 144 26.66 2.39 14.77
CA GLY A 144 26.92 2.14 16.19
C GLY A 144 27.45 3.36 16.93
#